data_AF-A0A0C2D8X0-F1
#
_entry.id   AF-A0A0C2D8X0-F1
#
_cell.length_a   1.000
_cell.length_b   1.000
_cell.length_c   1.000
_cell.angle_alpha   90.00
_cell.angle_beta   90.00
_cell.angle_gamma   90.00
#
_symmetry.space_group_name_H-M   'P 1'
#
loop_
_entity.id
_entity.type
_entity.pdbx_description
1 polymer ?
#
loop_
_entity_poly.entity_id
_entity_poly.type
_entity_poly.pdbx_seq_one_letter_code
_entity_poly.pdbx_strand_id
1 'polypeptide(L)'
;MIQGFMSKIVLIDPDWQHKDKELPDKFIVKIVTQLTMLQFSAAVAKENKTDDPFDTPEFMAAIEFHQKRLHNAEVTVCNHLLKLAKGRIPLAKIYYMKKFSESNPVKGYIIMEYLENTKPVHIYQNITSNSVQEILRAKAVMEATSLKFTPDEKKEFTEKPFSELFAEFFKKEAIDNMMKMFREFGDGKLADRVAQMETIYPDLLDLAWADQLADEMGMQRVLCHGDLWSMNILWKPKGDEVSIASEDV
;
A
#
# COMPACT_ATOMS: atom_id res chain seq x y z
N MET A 1 7.91 13.10 -8.21
CA MET A 1 7.17 11.95 -8.77
C MET A 1 7.03 10.93 -7.65
N ILE A 2 5.82 10.60 -7.21
CA ILE A 2 5.60 9.54 -6.21
C ILE A 2 5.86 8.21 -6.93
N GLN A 3 6.93 7.51 -6.57
CA GLN A 3 7.18 6.16 -7.07
C GLN A 3 6.49 5.17 -6.12
N GLY A 4 5.62 4.32 -6.65
CA GLY A 4 5.02 3.25 -5.88
C GLY A 4 6.05 2.18 -5.54
N PHE A 5 5.97 1.60 -4.34
CA PHE A 5 6.89 0.54 -3.91
C PHE A 5 6.64 -0.77 -4.69
N MET A 6 5.37 -1.17 -4.81
CA MET A 6 4.91 -2.39 -5.52
C MET A 6 4.21 -2.10 -6.85
N SER A 7 4.38 -0.88 -7.37
CA SER A 7 3.75 -0.45 -8.61
C SER A 7 4.53 0.68 -9.27
N LYS A 8 4.38 0.81 -10.57
CA LYS A 8 4.84 1.96 -11.33
C LYS A 8 3.65 2.87 -11.58
N ILE A 9 3.79 4.13 -11.17
CA ILE A 9 2.80 5.18 -11.38
C ILE A 9 3.26 6.01 -12.56
N VAL A 10 2.46 6.07 -13.62
CA VAL A 10 2.81 6.77 -14.86
C VAL A 10 1.81 7.89 -15.11
N LEU A 11 2.30 9.11 -15.30
CA LEU A 11 1.52 10.22 -15.81
C LEU A 11 1.46 10.15 -17.33
N ILE A 12 0.25 10.16 -17.87
CA ILE A 12 -0.02 10.17 -19.31
C ILE A 12 -0.58 11.54 -19.67
N ASP A 13 0.06 12.17 -20.66
CA ASP A 13 -0.35 13.42 -21.30
C ASP A 13 -0.66 13.09 -22.78
N PRO A 14 -1.88 12.62 -23.07
CA PRO A 14 -2.27 12.10 -24.38
C PRO A 14 -2.53 13.20 -25.41
N ASP A 15 -2.04 13.01 -26.63
CA ASP A 15 -2.46 13.81 -27.79
C ASP A 15 -3.74 13.22 -28.42
N TRP A 16 -4.89 13.54 -27.83
CA TRP A 16 -6.18 13.04 -28.30
C TRP A 16 -6.51 13.55 -29.71
N GLN A 17 -6.67 12.62 -30.65
CA GLN A 17 -7.00 12.94 -32.05
C GLN A 17 -8.50 13.24 -32.27
N HIS A 18 -9.36 12.77 -31.37
CA HIS A 18 -10.82 12.93 -31.43
C HIS A 18 -11.30 13.82 -30.27
N LYS A 19 -11.18 15.14 -30.46
CA LYS A 19 -11.49 16.18 -29.46
C LYS A 19 -12.99 16.43 -29.24
N ASP A 20 -13.85 15.69 -29.95
CA ASP A 20 -15.31 15.71 -29.80
C ASP A 20 -15.80 14.99 -28.53
N LYS A 21 -14.91 14.33 -27.80
CA LYS A 21 -15.19 13.70 -26.51
C LYS A 21 -14.58 14.48 -25.36
N GLU A 22 -15.31 14.58 -24.25
CA GLU A 22 -14.76 15.05 -22.97
C GLU A 22 -13.79 13.99 -22.41
N LEU A 23 -12.53 14.10 -22.79
CA LEU A 23 -11.43 13.24 -22.32
C LEU A 23 -10.51 14.02 -21.39
N PRO A 24 -9.87 13.37 -20.40
CA PRO A 24 -8.95 14.05 -19.50
C PRO A 24 -7.69 14.50 -20.25
N ASP A 25 -7.25 15.73 -19.98
CA ASP A 25 -5.99 16.27 -20.49
C ASP A 25 -4.77 15.50 -19.95
N LYS A 26 -4.87 15.00 -18.71
CA LYS A 26 -3.85 14.17 -18.07
C LYS A 26 -4.50 13.12 -17.17
N PHE A 27 -3.87 11.97 -17.07
CA PHE A 27 -4.32 10.93 -16.15
C PHE A 27 -3.15 10.07 -15.66
N ILE A 28 -3.39 9.36 -14.56
CA ILE A 28 -2.43 8.44 -13.96
C ILE A 28 -2.79 6.99 -14.31
N VAL A 29 -1.78 6.19 -14.64
CA VAL A 29 -1.90 4.74 -14.71
C VAL A 29 -1.02 4.11 -13.63
N LYS A 30 -1.64 3.39 -12.70
CA LYS A 30 -0.96 2.52 -11.73
C LYS A 30 -0.84 1.13 -12.33
N ILE A 31 0.39 0.67 -12.54
CA ILE A 31 0.72 -0.65 -13.09
C ILE A 31 1.45 -1.45 -12.02
N VAL A 32 0.93 -2.63 -11.67
CA VAL A 32 1.57 -3.51 -10.68
C VAL A 32 2.91 -4.02 -11.22
N THR A 33 3.97 -3.91 -10.42
CA THR A 33 5.30 -4.39 -10.81
C THR A 33 6.22 -4.51 -9.60
N GLN A 34 7.17 -5.44 -9.66
CA GLN A 34 8.24 -5.60 -8.66
C GLN A 34 9.47 -4.73 -8.95
N LEU A 35 9.51 -4.06 -10.11
CA LEU A 35 10.72 -3.36 -10.57
C LEU A 35 11.22 -2.31 -9.58
N THR A 36 10.34 -1.52 -8.97
CA THR A 36 10.77 -0.48 -8.02
C THR A 36 11.40 -1.09 -6.76
N MET A 37 10.78 -2.14 -6.22
CA MET A 37 11.30 -2.88 -5.07
C MET A 37 12.66 -3.50 -5.37
N LEU A 38 12.80 -4.20 -6.50
CA LEU A 38 14.05 -4.84 -6.94
C LEU A 38 15.16 -3.80 -7.20
N GLN A 39 14.82 -2.65 -7.78
CA GLN A 39 15.79 -1.57 -7.97
C GLN A 39 16.29 -1.00 -6.64
N PHE A 40 15.38 -0.83 -5.68
CA PHE A 40 15.74 -0.37 -4.33
C PHE A 40 16.62 -1.38 -3.60
N SER A 41 16.24 -2.65 -3.59
CA SER A 41 16.99 -3.69 -2.89
C SER A 41 18.36 -3.94 -3.49
N ALA A 42 18.47 -3.95 -4.82
CA ALA A 42 19.75 -4.09 -5.50
C ALA A 42 20.69 -2.92 -5.17
N ALA A 43 20.17 -1.69 -5.03
CA ALA A 43 20.96 -0.54 -4.62
C ALA A 43 21.48 -0.68 -3.19
N VAL A 44 20.62 -1.08 -2.25
CA VAL A 44 20.97 -1.31 -0.84
C VAL A 44 21.98 -2.45 -0.69
N ALA A 45 21.76 -3.57 -1.38
CA ALA A 45 22.66 -4.72 -1.37
C ALA A 45 24.05 -4.35 -1.91
N LYS A 46 24.10 -3.57 -3.00
CA LYS A 46 25.35 -3.07 -3.57
C LYS A 46 26.11 -2.14 -2.61
N GLU A 47 25.41 -1.23 -1.93
CA GLU A 47 26.03 -0.31 -0.95
C GLU A 47 26.61 -1.08 0.24
N ASN A 48 25.87 -2.06 0.75
CA ASN A 48 26.25 -2.85 1.92
C ASN A 48 27.15 -4.06 1.59
N LYS A 49 27.43 -4.32 0.30
CA LYS A 49 28.20 -5.48 -0.18
C LYS A 49 27.61 -6.81 0.31
N THR A 50 26.29 -6.93 0.27
CA THR A 50 25.54 -8.14 0.61
C THR A 50 24.80 -8.66 -0.60
N ASP A 51 24.30 -9.89 -0.53
CA ASP A 51 23.35 -10.40 -1.52
C ASP A 51 22.01 -9.66 -1.43
N ASP A 52 21.25 -9.63 -2.53
CA ASP A 52 19.90 -9.07 -2.56
C ASP A 52 18.89 -10.12 -2.08
N PRO A 53 18.27 -9.94 -0.90
CA PRO A 53 17.32 -10.91 -0.36
C PRO A 53 16.03 -11.01 -1.19
N PHE A 54 15.73 -10.03 -2.05
CA PHE A 54 14.48 -9.98 -2.82
C PHE A 54 14.63 -10.47 -4.27
N ASP A 55 15.83 -10.78 -4.73
CA ASP A 55 16.10 -11.26 -6.11
C ASP A 55 16.07 -12.80 -6.23
N THR A 56 15.70 -13.52 -5.17
CA THR A 56 15.57 -14.98 -5.26
C THR A 56 14.31 -15.37 -6.07
N PRO A 57 14.39 -16.41 -6.93
CA PRO A 57 13.23 -16.86 -7.71
C PRO A 57 12.00 -17.19 -6.84
N GLU A 58 12.22 -17.79 -5.67
CA GLU A 58 11.17 -18.16 -4.73
C GLU A 58 10.47 -16.92 -4.15
N PHE A 59 11.23 -15.90 -3.73
CA PHE A 59 10.67 -14.66 -3.21
C PHE A 59 9.91 -13.90 -4.29
N MET A 60 10.49 -13.77 -5.49
CA MET A 60 9.83 -13.09 -6.62
C MET A 60 8.51 -13.76 -7.00
N ALA A 61 8.46 -15.09 -7.06
CA ALA A 61 7.25 -15.84 -7.37
C ALA A 61 6.17 -15.68 -6.27
N ALA A 62 6.57 -15.77 -4.99
CA ALA A 62 5.64 -15.56 -3.87
C ALA A 62 5.06 -14.14 -3.89
N ILE A 63 5.91 -13.12 -4.05
CA ILE A 63 5.48 -11.74 -4.13
C ILE A 63 4.59 -11.50 -5.35
N GLU A 64 4.87 -12.09 -6.52
CA GLU A 64 4.04 -11.94 -7.71
C GLU A 64 2.62 -12.44 -7.45
N PHE A 65 2.50 -13.63 -6.83
CA PHE A 65 1.23 -14.21 -6.45
C PHE A 65 0.44 -13.27 -5.52
N HIS A 66 1.08 -12.74 -4.48
CA HIS A 66 0.43 -11.84 -3.54
C HIS A 66 0.08 -10.48 -4.14
N GLN A 67 0.95 -9.89 -4.96
CA GLN A 67 0.69 -8.62 -5.64
C GLN A 67 -0.54 -8.68 -6.54
N LYS A 68 -0.72 -9.78 -7.30
CA LYS A 68 -1.90 -9.97 -8.15
C LYS A 68 -3.18 -10.05 -7.33
N ARG A 69 -3.15 -10.79 -6.21
CA ARG A 69 -4.28 -10.89 -5.27
C ARG A 69 -4.62 -9.53 -4.65
N LEU A 70 -3.62 -8.82 -4.15
CA LEU A 70 -3.77 -7.49 -3.53
C LEU A 70 -4.33 -6.46 -4.51
N HIS A 71 -3.85 -6.46 -5.76
CA HIS A 71 -4.41 -5.60 -6.81
C HIS A 71 -5.87 -5.92 -7.11
N ASN A 72 -6.23 -7.20 -7.20
CA ASN A 72 -7.62 -7.60 -7.42
C ASN A 72 -8.52 -7.17 -6.25
N ALA A 73 -8.04 -7.31 -5.01
CA ALA A 73 -8.71 -6.83 -3.81
C ALA A 73 -8.87 -5.29 -3.84
N GLU A 74 -7.85 -4.53 -4.21
CA GLU A 74 -7.91 -3.07 -4.40
C GLU A 74 -9.02 -2.70 -5.40
N VAL A 75 -9.09 -3.37 -6.56
CA VAL A 75 -10.16 -3.14 -7.55
C VAL A 75 -11.54 -3.43 -6.97
N THR A 76 -11.70 -4.50 -6.16
CA THR A 76 -12.98 -4.80 -5.48
C THR A 76 -13.36 -3.70 -4.50
N VAL A 77 -12.43 -3.24 -3.67
CA VAL A 77 -12.67 -2.13 -2.74
C VAL A 77 -13.07 -0.88 -3.50
N CYS A 78 -12.32 -0.48 -4.53
CA CYS A 78 -12.66 0.67 -5.36
C CYS A 78 -14.06 0.58 -5.99
N ASN A 79 -14.46 -0.59 -6.48
CA ASN A 79 -15.82 -0.80 -7.03
C ASN A 79 -16.93 -0.56 -6.01
N HIS A 80 -16.69 -0.82 -4.73
CA HIS A 80 -17.66 -0.50 -3.66
C HIS A 80 -17.61 0.98 -3.28
N LEU A 81 -16.42 1.57 -3.19
CA LEU A 81 -16.26 2.98 -2.84
C LEU A 81 -16.88 3.91 -3.89
N LEU A 82 -16.76 3.57 -5.18
CA LEU A 82 -17.37 4.33 -6.28
C LEU A 82 -18.91 4.34 -6.26
N LYS A 83 -19.55 3.41 -5.53
CA LYS A 83 -21.02 3.37 -5.36
C LYS A 83 -21.51 4.26 -4.22
N LEU A 84 -20.60 4.79 -3.40
CA LEU A 84 -20.97 5.70 -2.33
C LEU A 84 -21.37 7.07 -2.91
N ALA A 85 -22.22 7.80 -2.19
CA ALA A 85 -22.58 9.16 -2.58
C ALA A 85 -21.33 10.07 -2.64
N LYS A 86 -21.30 11.02 -3.61
CA LYS A 86 -20.20 11.98 -3.77
C LYS A 86 -19.87 12.65 -2.43
N GLY A 87 -18.57 12.75 -2.11
CA GLY A 87 -18.08 13.36 -0.87
C GLY A 87 -18.10 12.47 0.38
N ARG A 88 -18.59 11.23 0.30
CA ARG A 88 -18.55 10.29 1.44
C ARG A 88 -17.15 9.80 1.78
N ILE A 89 -16.28 9.72 0.79
CA ILE A 89 -14.89 9.36 0.94
C ILE A 89 -14.05 10.22 -0.03
N PRO A 90 -12.89 10.74 0.40
CA PRO A 90 -11.99 11.43 -0.51
C PRO A 90 -11.34 10.40 -1.45
N LEU A 91 -11.80 10.35 -2.69
CA LEU A 91 -11.31 9.43 -3.72
C LEU A 91 -11.05 10.23 -5.00
N ALA A 92 -9.91 10.00 -5.64
CA ALA A 92 -9.66 10.50 -6.99
C ALA A 92 -10.60 9.81 -7.98
N LYS A 93 -11.04 10.51 -9.02
CA LYS A 93 -11.90 9.88 -10.01
C LYS A 93 -11.19 8.70 -10.68
N ILE A 94 -11.85 7.55 -10.71
CA ILE A 94 -11.32 6.34 -11.36
C ILE A 94 -11.97 6.23 -12.73
N TYR A 95 -11.18 6.30 -13.80
CA TYR A 95 -11.66 6.17 -15.17
C TYR A 95 -11.84 4.70 -15.58
N TYR A 96 -10.92 3.84 -15.16
CA TYR A 96 -10.97 2.42 -15.51
C TYR A 96 -10.14 1.56 -14.55
N MET A 97 -10.53 0.30 -14.37
CA MET A 97 -9.80 -0.69 -13.58
C MET A 97 -9.83 -2.04 -14.29
N LYS A 98 -8.70 -2.77 -14.22
CA LYS A 98 -8.60 -4.12 -14.76
C LYS A 98 -7.99 -5.06 -13.74
N LYS A 99 -8.71 -6.13 -13.37
CA LYS A 99 -8.20 -7.25 -12.56
C LYS A 99 -7.30 -8.17 -13.38
N PHE A 100 -6.40 -8.86 -12.68
CA PHE A 100 -5.78 -10.09 -13.17
C PHE A 100 -6.81 -11.22 -13.22
N SER A 101 -6.71 -12.07 -14.24
CA SER A 101 -7.50 -13.29 -14.40
C SER A 101 -6.70 -14.32 -15.19
N GLU A 102 -7.18 -15.55 -15.31
CA GLU A 102 -6.54 -16.57 -16.16
C GLU A 102 -6.42 -16.11 -17.62
N SER A 103 -7.44 -15.41 -18.13
CA SER A 103 -7.45 -14.79 -19.46
C SER A 103 -6.68 -13.46 -19.55
N ASN A 104 -6.25 -12.91 -18.41
CA ASN A 104 -5.49 -11.67 -18.32
C ASN A 104 -4.41 -11.76 -17.23
N PRO A 105 -3.43 -12.66 -17.39
CA PRO A 105 -2.51 -13.02 -16.29
C PRO A 105 -1.44 -11.94 -16.03
N VAL A 106 -1.30 -10.97 -16.95
CA VAL A 106 -0.16 -10.04 -17.00
C VAL A 106 -0.55 -8.56 -17.02
N LYS A 107 -1.84 -8.19 -17.13
CA LYS A 107 -2.27 -6.78 -17.22
C LYS A 107 -3.30 -6.39 -16.17
N GLY A 108 -2.86 -6.24 -14.93
CA GLY A 108 -3.63 -5.55 -13.89
C GLY A 108 -3.21 -4.09 -13.80
N TYR A 109 -4.17 -3.17 -13.85
CA TYR A 109 -3.90 -1.72 -13.74
C TYR A 109 -5.14 -0.94 -13.30
N ILE A 110 -4.89 0.28 -12.81
CA ILE A 110 -5.92 1.28 -12.49
C ILE A 110 -5.58 2.57 -13.22
N ILE A 111 -6.56 3.13 -13.93
CA ILE A 111 -6.50 4.44 -14.58
C ILE A 111 -7.34 5.41 -13.77
N MET A 112 -6.72 6.48 -13.29
CA MET A 112 -7.36 7.46 -12.41
C MET A 112 -6.95 8.89 -12.74
N GLU A 113 -7.70 9.83 -12.22
CA GLU A 113 -7.46 11.26 -12.31
C GLU A 113 -6.08 11.64 -11.79
N TYR A 114 -5.44 12.58 -12.50
CA TYR A 114 -4.24 13.22 -12.02
C TYR A 114 -4.61 14.43 -11.15
N LEU A 115 -4.36 14.34 -9.84
CA LEU A 115 -4.56 15.46 -8.93
C LEU A 115 -3.32 16.36 -8.92
N GLU A 116 -3.47 17.56 -9.50
CA GLU A 116 -2.44 18.59 -9.47
C GLU A 116 -2.28 19.21 -8.06
N ASN A 117 -1.13 19.85 -7.83
CA ASN A 117 -0.80 20.55 -6.58
C ASN A 117 -0.84 19.68 -5.32
N THR A 118 -0.54 18.38 -5.47
CA THR A 118 -0.38 17.49 -4.33
C THR A 118 0.96 17.72 -3.61
N LYS A 119 0.94 17.57 -2.28
CA LYS A 119 2.10 17.73 -1.40
C LYS A 119 2.47 16.39 -0.77
N PRO A 120 3.72 15.93 -0.87
CA PRO A 120 4.16 14.79 -0.08
C PRO A 120 4.21 15.17 1.40
N VAL A 121 3.65 14.30 2.25
CA VAL A 121 3.78 14.41 3.71
C VAL A 121 4.48 13.14 4.18
N HIS A 122 5.66 13.30 4.77
CA HIS A 122 6.46 12.19 5.29
C HIS A 122 6.07 11.87 6.74
N ILE A 123 6.36 10.64 7.17
CA ILE A 123 6.05 10.15 8.53
C ILE A 123 6.66 11.00 9.66
N TYR A 124 7.77 11.71 9.39
CA TYR A 124 8.44 12.60 10.36
C TYR A 124 7.86 14.03 10.37
N GLN A 125 6.92 14.35 9.49
CA GLN A 125 6.28 15.66 9.43
C GLN A 125 4.98 15.64 10.25
N ASN A 126 4.77 16.72 11.01
CA ASN A 126 3.55 16.89 11.79
C ASN A 126 2.39 17.30 10.89
N ILE A 127 1.20 16.77 11.20
CA ILE A 127 -0.09 17.20 10.65
C ILE A 127 -1.03 17.57 11.79
N THR A 128 -2.07 18.35 11.51
CA THR A 128 -3.02 18.79 12.54
C THR A 128 -3.98 17.65 12.92
N SER A 129 -4.61 17.75 14.08
CA SER A 129 -5.65 16.80 14.49
C SER A 129 -6.82 16.74 13.51
N ASN A 130 -7.13 17.88 12.86
CA ASN A 130 -8.15 17.97 11.81
C ASN A 130 -7.77 17.10 10.60
N SER A 131 -6.52 17.20 10.11
CA SER A 131 -6.02 16.36 9.01
C SER A 131 -6.07 14.86 9.36
N VAL A 132 -5.70 14.50 10.60
CA VAL A 132 -5.82 13.11 11.08
C VAL A 132 -7.28 12.65 11.10
N GLN A 133 -8.20 13.51 11.53
CA GLN A 133 -9.62 13.19 11.58
C GLN A 133 -10.20 12.89 10.19
N GLU A 134 -9.75 13.57 9.13
CA GLU A 134 -10.14 13.25 7.75
C GLU A 134 -9.73 11.82 7.36
N ILE A 135 -8.50 11.41 7.71
CA ILE A 135 -7.99 10.05 7.46
C ILE A 135 -8.84 9.02 8.22
N LEU A 136 -9.05 9.26 9.52
CA LEU A 136 -9.81 8.35 10.38
C LEU A 136 -11.26 8.19 9.90
N ARG A 137 -11.89 9.28 9.43
CA ARG A 137 -13.22 9.22 8.82
C ARG A 137 -13.22 8.39 7.54
N ALA A 138 -12.26 8.61 6.63
CA ALA A 138 -12.14 7.83 5.41
C ALA A 138 -11.95 6.33 5.71
N LYS A 139 -11.06 6.01 6.67
CA LYS A 139 -10.83 4.64 7.14
C LYS A 139 -12.10 4.00 7.70
N ALA A 140 -12.84 4.71 8.56
CA ALA A 140 -14.09 4.21 9.11
C ALA A 140 -15.15 3.95 8.02
N VAL A 141 -15.22 4.80 6.98
CA VAL A 141 -16.10 4.58 5.83
C VAL A 141 -15.69 3.33 5.04
N MET A 142 -14.39 3.10 4.81
CA MET A 142 -13.91 1.88 4.14
C MET A 142 -14.24 0.61 4.96
N GLU A 143 -13.98 0.63 6.25
CA GLU A 143 -14.27 -0.48 7.18
C GLU A 143 -15.77 -0.79 7.21
N ALA A 144 -16.61 0.23 7.39
CA ALA A 144 -18.07 0.05 7.37
C ALA A 144 -18.59 -0.43 6.00
N THR A 145 -17.99 0.02 4.90
CA THR A 145 -18.35 -0.43 3.55
C THR A 145 -18.04 -1.91 3.34
N SER A 146 -16.93 -2.40 3.90
CA SER A 146 -16.52 -3.81 3.79
C SER A 146 -17.51 -4.80 4.40
N LEU A 147 -18.34 -4.35 5.34
CA LEU A 147 -19.40 -5.18 5.94
C LEU A 147 -20.46 -5.59 4.92
N LYS A 148 -20.56 -4.86 3.80
CA LYS A 148 -21.51 -5.14 2.72
C LYS A 148 -20.93 -6.06 1.64
N PHE A 149 -19.67 -6.48 1.76
CA PHE A 149 -19.07 -7.41 0.81
C PHE A 149 -19.80 -8.76 0.87
N THR A 150 -20.06 -9.31 -0.30
CA THR A 150 -20.63 -10.65 -0.44
C THR A 150 -19.65 -11.72 0.05
N PRO A 151 -20.13 -12.94 0.37
CA PRO A 151 -19.23 -14.04 0.75
C PRO A 151 -18.15 -14.33 -0.29
N ASP A 152 -18.44 -14.20 -1.59
CA ASP A 152 -17.46 -14.44 -2.64
C ASP A 152 -16.44 -13.31 -2.75
N GLU A 153 -16.85 -12.04 -2.61
CA GLU A 153 -15.91 -10.92 -2.55
C GLU A 153 -14.99 -11.01 -1.34
N LYS A 154 -15.49 -11.48 -0.19
CA LYS A 154 -14.67 -11.66 1.02
C LYS A 154 -13.53 -12.66 0.81
N LYS A 155 -13.70 -13.68 -0.05
CA LYS A 155 -12.63 -14.65 -0.39
C LYS A 155 -11.46 -14.02 -1.15
N GLU A 156 -11.64 -12.83 -1.73
CA GLU A 156 -10.54 -12.10 -2.37
C GLU A 156 -9.54 -11.55 -1.36
N PHE A 157 -9.95 -11.40 -0.09
CA PHE A 157 -9.12 -10.89 1.00
C PHE A 157 -8.54 -12.05 1.80
N THR A 158 -7.33 -11.85 2.34
CA THR A 158 -6.75 -12.81 3.28
C THR A 158 -7.31 -12.57 4.68
N GLU A 159 -7.60 -13.65 5.38
CA GLU A 159 -7.92 -13.63 6.82
C GLU A 159 -6.67 -13.71 7.68
N LYS A 160 -5.50 -13.90 7.05
CA LYS A 160 -4.21 -14.14 7.67
C LYS A 160 -3.12 -13.23 7.09
N PRO A 161 -3.30 -11.89 7.11
CA PRO A 161 -2.34 -10.98 6.49
C PRO A 161 -0.92 -11.14 7.02
N PHE A 162 -0.73 -11.42 8.31
CA PHE A 162 0.59 -11.52 8.91
C PHE A 162 1.29 -12.82 8.50
N SER A 163 0.63 -13.97 8.63
CA SER A 163 1.23 -15.26 8.29
C SER A 163 1.19 -15.62 6.80
N GLU A 164 0.35 -14.97 5.97
CA GLU A 164 0.34 -15.20 4.52
C GLU A 164 1.09 -14.13 3.72
N LEU A 165 0.86 -12.84 3.98
CA LEU A 165 1.44 -11.77 3.15
C LEU A 165 2.79 -11.30 3.69
N PHE A 166 2.92 -11.21 5.01
CA PHE A 166 4.11 -10.67 5.65
C PHE A 166 5.10 -11.74 6.14
N ALA A 167 4.74 -13.02 6.13
CA ALA A 167 5.59 -14.09 6.65
C ALA A 167 6.97 -14.11 6.00
N GLU A 168 7.08 -13.87 4.70
CA GLU A 168 8.35 -13.79 3.98
C GLU A 168 9.26 -12.66 4.52
N PHE A 169 8.69 -11.54 4.96
CA PHE A 169 9.43 -10.41 5.55
C PHE A 169 9.86 -10.67 7.00
N PHE A 170 9.19 -11.59 7.70
CA PHE A 170 9.46 -11.95 9.09
C PHE A 170 10.12 -13.33 9.23
N LYS A 171 10.70 -13.87 8.14
CA LYS A 171 11.61 -15.01 8.24
C LYS A 171 12.83 -14.64 9.08
N LYS A 172 13.37 -15.62 9.80
CA LYS A 172 14.52 -15.41 10.69
C LYS A 172 15.69 -14.76 9.96
N GLU A 173 16.00 -15.19 8.75
CA GLU A 173 17.08 -14.64 7.93
C GLU A 173 16.83 -13.16 7.57
N ALA A 174 15.59 -12.80 7.24
CA ALA A 174 15.21 -11.41 6.94
C ALA A 174 15.32 -10.52 8.17
N ILE A 175 14.87 -11.01 9.34
CA ILE A 175 14.98 -10.31 10.62
C ILE A 175 16.44 -10.14 11.04
N ASP A 176 17.25 -11.20 10.96
CA ASP A 176 18.67 -11.17 11.33
C ASP A 176 19.41 -10.13 10.48
N ASN A 177 19.11 -10.05 9.18
CA ASN A 177 19.65 -9.02 8.27
C ASN A 177 19.18 -7.60 8.66
N MET A 178 17.90 -7.44 9.02
CA MET A 178 17.36 -6.16 9.48
C MET A 178 18.00 -5.71 10.80
N MET A 179 18.19 -6.61 11.77
CA MET A 179 18.87 -6.33 13.04
C MET A 179 20.32 -5.92 12.81
N LYS A 180 21.03 -6.61 11.90
CA LYS A 180 22.39 -6.22 11.51
C LYS A 180 22.43 -4.80 10.94
N MET A 181 21.54 -4.48 10.00
CA MET A 181 21.44 -3.15 9.41
C MET A 181 21.19 -2.07 10.48
N PHE A 182 20.26 -2.30 11.41
CA PHE A 182 19.99 -1.35 12.50
C PHE A 182 21.15 -1.23 13.48
N ARG A 183 21.90 -2.32 13.73
CA ARG A 183 23.07 -2.30 14.61
C ARG A 183 24.17 -1.41 14.03
N GLU A 184 24.38 -1.47 12.72
CA GLU A 184 25.41 -0.70 12.01
C GLU A 184 24.96 0.76 11.73
N PHE A 185 23.64 1.02 11.78
CA PHE A 185 23.07 2.32 11.47
C PHE A 185 23.63 3.46 12.35
N GLY A 186 23.95 4.58 11.70
CA GLY A 186 24.39 5.80 12.37
C GLY A 186 25.68 5.62 13.17
N ASP A 187 26.64 4.85 12.64
CA ASP A 187 27.91 4.51 13.29
C ASP A 187 27.74 3.75 14.61
N GLY A 188 26.77 2.82 14.66
CA GLY A 188 26.57 1.96 15.82
C GLY A 188 25.77 2.58 16.96
N LYS A 189 25.19 3.78 16.78
CA LYS A 189 24.41 4.48 17.82
C LYS A 189 23.22 3.69 18.37
N LEU A 190 22.72 2.73 17.61
CA LEU A 190 21.59 1.89 17.99
C LEU A 190 22.00 0.50 18.50
N ALA A 191 23.29 0.17 18.56
CA ALA A 191 23.76 -1.20 18.82
C ALA A 191 23.22 -1.79 20.13
N ASP A 192 23.28 -1.04 21.23
CA ASP A 192 22.77 -1.49 22.54
C ASP A 192 21.25 -1.71 22.53
N ARG A 193 20.51 -0.89 21.77
CA ARG A 193 19.05 -1.00 21.63
C ARG A 193 18.66 -2.19 20.78
N VAL A 194 19.42 -2.45 19.71
CA VAL A 194 19.23 -3.64 18.88
C VAL A 194 19.51 -4.90 19.70
N ALA A 195 20.59 -4.94 20.48
CA ALA A 195 20.89 -6.08 21.35
C ALA A 195 19.76 -6.35 22.37
N GLN A 196 19.15 -5.29 22.92
CA GLN A 196 17.97 -5.44 23.77
C GLN A 196 16.77 -5.97 22.96
N MET A 197 16.52 -5.45 21.76
CA MET A 197 15.41 -5.90 20.91
C MET A 197 15.56 -7.38 20.53
N GLU A 198 16.78 -7.85 20.28
CA GLU A 198 17.09 -9.25 19.97
C GLU A 198 16.68 -10.23 21.08
N THR A 199 16.66 -9.77 22.33
CA THR A 199 16.19 -10.60 23.46
C THR A 199 14.68 -10.71 23.59
N ILE A 200 13.91 -9.82 22.93
CA ILE A 200 12.46 -9.69 23.12
C ILE A 200 11.70 -10.06 21.85
N TYR A 201 12.28 -9.82 20.66
CA TYR A 201 11.56 -10.03 19.39
C TYR A 201 11.02 -11.45 19.16
N PRO A 202 11.63 -12.56 19.66
CA PRO A 202 11.06 -13.88 19.44
C PRO A 202 9.68 -14.03 20.09
N ASP A 203 9.47 -13.36 21.23
CA ASP A 203 8.19 -13.35 21.95
C ASP A 203 7.18 -12.37 21.32
N LEU A 204 7.65 -11.39 20.53
CA LEU A 204 6.79 -10.40 19.86
C LEU A 204 6.27 -10.87 18.51
N LEU A 205 6.96 -11.81 17.86
CA LEU A 205 6.65 -12.25 16.50
C LEU A 205 5.82 -13.54 16.48
N ASP A 206 4.62 -13.47 17.06
CA ASP A 206 3.59 -14.49 16.84
C ASP A 206 2.61 -14.02 15.75
N LEU A 207 2.95 -14.32 14.49
CA LEU A 207 2.12 -13.94 13.34
C LEU A 207 0.76 -14.65 13.35
N ALA A 208 0.72 -15.90 13.85
CA ALA A 208 -0.51 -16.68 13.88
C ALA A 208 -1.49 -16.13 14.92
N TRP A 209 -0.98 -15.72 16.08
CA TRP A 209 -1.75 -14.98 17.08
C TRP A 209 -2.21 -13.62 16.56
N ALA A 210 -1.33 -12.87 15.89
CA ALA A 210 -1.70 -11.57 15.30
C ALA A 210 -2.85 -11.68 14.29
N ASP A 211 -2.90 -12.75 13.49
CA ASP A 211 -3.99 -13.03 12.56
C ASP A 211 -5.32 -13.40 13.25
N GLN A 212 -5.26 -13.87 14.50
CA GLN A 212 -6.42 -14.30 15.30
C GLN A 212 -6.92 -13.23 16.28
N LEU A 213 -6.15 -12.15 16.48
CA LEU A 213 -6.41 -11.12 17.48
C LEU A 213 -7.85 -10.56 17.43
N ALA A 214 -8.39 -10.36 16.22
CA ALA A 214 -9.77 -9.89 16.08
C ALA A 214 -10.78 -10.87 16.68
N ASP A 215 -10.58 -12.18 16.49
CA ASP A 215 -11.48 -13.22 16.98
C ASP A 215 -11.34 -13.39 18.51
N GLU A 216 -10.11 -13.35 19.03
CA GLU A 216 -9.85 -13.41 20.48
C GLU A 216 -10.50 -12.25 21.23
N MET A 217 -10.52 -11.07 20.60
CA MET A 217 -11.14 -9.87 21.15
C MET A 217 -12.67 -9.82 20.89
N GLY A 218 -13.25 -10.83 20.23
CA GLY A 218 -14.67 -10.87 19.86
C GLY A 218 -15.08 -9.76 18.89
N MET A 219 -14.13 -9.25 18.10
CA MET A 219 -14.34 -8.15 17.16
C MET A 219 -14.80 -8.67 15.79
N GLN A 220 -15.73 -7.96 15.20
CA GLN A 220 -16.14 -8.24 13.83
C GLN A 220 -15.00 -7.90 12.86
N ARG A 221 -14.58 -8.86 12.05
CA ARG A 221 -13.59 -8.67 10.99
C ARG A 221 -14.12 -7.67 9.94
N VAL A 222 -13.33 -6.63 9.69
CA VAL A 222 -13.56 -5.59 8.68
C VAL A 222 -12.35 -5.51 7.74
N LEU A 223 -12.51 -4.84 6.59
CA LEU A 223 -11.37 -4.50 5.75
C LEU A 223 -10.34 -3.68 6.53
N CYS A 224 -9.21 -4.29 6.83
CA CYS A 224 -8.02 -3.56 7.23
C CYS A 224 -7.22 -3.23 5.98
N HIS A 225 -7.29 -1.99 5.48
CA HIS A 225 -6.43 -1.55 4.37
C HIS A 225 -4.95 -1.80 4.70
N GLY A 226 -4.56 -1.60 5.97
CA GLY A 226 -3.22 -1.88 6.52
C GLY A 226 -2.12 -0.96 6.00
N ASP A 227 -2.22 -0.53 4.75
CA ASP A 227 -1.25 0.28 4.04
C ASP A 227 -1.57 1.79 4.21
N LEU A 228 -1.41 2.28 5.44
CA LEU A 228 -1.42 3.71 5.76
C LEU A 228 -0.05 4.35 5.54
N TRP A 229 0.74 3.83 4.60
CA TRP A 229 2.01 4.46 4.23
C TRP A 229 1.74 5.93 3.86
N SER A 230 2.51 6.85 4.44
CA SER A 230 2.26 8.29 4.31
C SER A 230 2.20 8.77 2.85
N MET A 231 2.86 8.03 1.94
CA MET A 231 2.91 8.31 0.51
C MET A 231 1.69 7.82 -0.28
N ASN A 232 0.83 6.99 0.31
CA ASN A 232 -0.45 6.59 -0.28
C ASN A 232 -1.57 7.59 0.02
N ILE A 233 -1.35 8.54 0.92
CA ILE A 233 -2.28 9.63 1.19
C ILE A 233 -1.84 10.82 0.34
N LEU A 234 -2.70 11.21 -0.61
CA LEU A 234 -2.49 12.42 -1.40
C LEU A 234 -3.00 13.62 -0.59
N TRP A 235 -2.15 14.63 -0.42
CA TRP A 235 -2.49 15.85 0.33
C TRP A 235 -2.56 17.06 -0.61
N LYS A 236 -3.51 17.96 -0.39
CA LYS A 236 -3.49 19.32 -0.95
C LYS A 236 -3.17 20.34 0.16
N PRO A 237 -2.36 21.38 -0.12
CA PRO A 237 -2.15 22.48 0.83
C PRO A 237 -3.46 23.22 1.13
N LYS A 238 -3.66 23.60 2.40
CA LYS A 238 -4.81 24.41 2.85
C LYS A 238 -4.31 25.45 3.86
N GLY A 239 -3.83 26.58 3.35
CA GLY A 239 -3.08 27.55 4.17
C GLY A 239 -1.81 26.90 4.71
N ASP A 240 -1.60 26.97 6.02
CA ASP A 240 -0.48 26.32 6.72
C ASP A 240 -0.74 24.83 7.02
N GLU A 241 -1.94 24.32 6.72
CA GLU A 241 -2.34 22.93 6.95
C GLU A 241 -2.37 22.10 5.65
N VAL A 242 -2.73 20.83 5.77
CA VAL A 242 -2.99 19.92 4.66
C VAL A 242 -4.34 19.24 4.82
N SER A 243 -5.02 18.99 3.72
CA SER A 243 -6.26 18.18 3.66
C SER A 243 -6.12 17.06 2.64
N ILE A 244 -6.87 15.97 2.81
CA ILE A 244 -6.81 14.85 1.86
C ILE A 244 -7.29 15.34 0.49
N ALA A 245 -6.51 15.04 -0.55
CA ALA A 245 -6.84 15.34 -1.92
C ALA A 245 -7.99 14.45 -2.40
N SER A 246 -8.96 15.03 -3.09
CA SER A 246 -10.08 14.32 -3.71
C SER A 246 -10.51 15.03 -5.00
N GLU A 247 -11.39 14.39 -5.78
CA GLU A 247 -12.06 15.03 -6.92
C GLU A 247 -12.66 16.36 -6.47
N ASP A 248 -12.36 17.44 -7.20
CA ASP A 248 -12.89 18.76 -6.87
C ASP A 248 -14.43 18.75 -7.01
N VAL A 249 -15.13 19.27 -5.99
CA VAL A 249 -16.60 19.18 -5.88
C VAL A 249 -17.30 20.10 -6.85
#